data_AF-A0A016XLC2-F1
#
_entry.id   AF-A0A016XLC2-F1
#
_cell.length_a   1.000
_cell.length_b   1.000
_cell.length_c   1.000
_cell.angle_alpha   90.00
_cell.angle_beta   90.00
_cell.angle_gamma   90.00
#
_symmetry.space_group_name_H-M   'P 1'
#
loop_
_entity.id
_entity.type
_entity.pdbx_description
1 polymer ?
#
loop_
_entity_poly.entity_id
_entity_poly.type
_entity_poly.pdbx_seq_one_letter_code
_entity_poly.pdbx_strand_id
1 'polypeptide(L)'
;MTSDPITLEYSGTLLHAAEARTKQLDAEGHIAPVLCMEVELDNGMHTHMHVEQFFPLGQEEQCRAAARRHKKGERVTVQAPLVSTRLVVTASHIQPIKEEHS
;
A
#
# COMPACT_ATOMS: atom_id res chain seq x y z
N MET A 1 9.08 -5.92 27.39
CA MET A 1 8.54 -6.79 26.33
C MET A 1 7.92 -5.89 25.29
N THR A 2 8.62 -5.57 24.22
CA THR A 2 8.02 -4.91 23.04
C THR A 2 7.22 -5.98 22.32
N SER A 3 5.89 -5.83 22.26
CA SER A 3 5.04 -6.69 21.43
C SER A 3 5.45 -6.53 19.97
N ASP A 4 5.60 -7.63 19.26
CA ASP A 4 5.84 -7.58 17.82
C ASP A 4 4.72 -6.78 17.13
N PRO A 5 5.05 -5.90 16.17
CA PRO A 5 4.05 -5.11 15.49
C PRO A 5 3.07 -6.02 14.73
N ILE A 6 1.78 -5.77 14.92
CA ILE A 6 0.72 -6.48 14.18
C ILE A 6 0.98 -6.30 12.69
N THR A 7 1.17 -7.43 11.99
CA THR A 7 1.37 -7.47 10.55
C THR A 7 0.11 -8.00 9.90
N LEU A 8 -0.36 -7.29 8.87
CA LEU A 8 -1.48 -7.68 8.04
C LEU A 8 -0.94 -8.39 6.80
N GLU A 9 -1.66 -9.40 6.34
CA GLU A 9 -1.35 -10.13 5.11
C GLU A 9 -2.55 -10.08 4.16
N TYR A 10 -2.27 -9.74 2.91
CA TYR A 10 -3.25 -9.63 1.84
C TYR A 10 -2.78 -10.45 0.64
N SER A 11 -3.72 -11.07 -0.07
CA SER A 11 -3.45 -11.70 -1.37
C SER A 11 -4.30 -11.05 -2.45
N GLY A 12 -3.79 -11.00 -3.67
CA GLY A 12 -4.51 -10.42 -4.80
C GLY A 12 -3.74 -10.48 -6.10
N THR A 13 -4.29 -9.82 -7.12
CA THR A 13 -3.75 -9.79 -8.48
C THR A 13 -3.35 -8.37 -8.87
N LEU A 14 -2.17 -8.20 -9.47
CA LEU A 14 -1.72 -6.90 -9.96
C LEU A 14 -2.55 -6.41 -11.14
N LEU A 15 -3.17 -5.23 -11.00
CA LEU A 15 -3.99 -4.59 -12.03
C LEU A 15 -3.15 -3.99 -13.16
N HIS A 16 -1.93 -3.54 -12.82
CA HIS A 16 -0.96 -2.93 -13.71
C HIS A 16 0.44 -3.51 -13.44
N ALA A 17 1.40 -3.29 -14.34
CA ALA A 17 2.80 -3.57 -14.02
C ALA A 17 3.25 -2.65 -12.88
N ALA A 18 4.11 -3.14 -11.99
CA ALA A 18 4.60 -2.31 -10.89
C ALA A 18 5.48 -1.17 -11.41
N GLU A 19 5.49 -0.06 -10.69
CA GLU A 19 6.19 1.16 -11.08
C GLU A 19 7.23 1.57 -10.04
N ALA A 20 8.40 2.00 -10.50
CA ALA A 20 9.37 2.67 -9.64
C ALA A 20 9.17 4.18 -9.78
N ARG A 21 8.86 4.85 -8.67
CA ARG A 21 8.67 6.30 -8.58
C ARG A 21 9.62 6.89 -7.54
N THR A 22 9.61 8.22 -7.44
CA THR A 22 10.29 8.96 -6.38
C THR A 22 9.26 9.78 -5.64
N LYS A 23 9.26 9.73 -4.30
CA LYS A 23 8.29 10.43 -3.46
C LYS A 23 8.99 11.21 -2.35
N GLN A 24 8.48 12.39 -2.05
CA GLN A 24 8.92 13.20 -0.92
C GLN A 24 8.35 12.62 0.39
N LEU A 25 9.22 12.41 1.37
CA LEU A 25 8.92 11.80 2.67
C LEU A 25 8.45 12.82 3.70
N ASP A 26 8.96 14.05 3.63
CA ASP A 26 8.74 15.10 4.63
C ASP A 26 8.78 16.51 4.05
N ALA A 27 8.51 17.51 4.87
CA ALA A 27 8.46 18.91 4.45
C ALA A 27 9.87 19.48 4.12
N GLU A 28 10.92 18.85 4.64
CA GLU A 28 12.32 19.21 4.46
C GLU A 28 12.86 18.81 3.08
N GLY A 29 12.10 18.04 2.31
CA GLY A 29 12.44 17.68 0.94
C GLY A 29 13.21 16.38 0.81
N HIS A 30 13.27 15.55 1.85
CA HIS A 30 13.86 14.23 1.73
C HIS A 30 13.01 13.39 0.77
N ILE A 31 13.63 12.89 -0.29
CA ILE A 31 12.97 12.07 -1.31
C ILE A 31 13.43 10.63 -1.22
N ALA A 32 12.55 9.66 -1.44
CA ALA A 32 12.92 8.25 -1.49
C ALA A 32 12.39 7.57 -2.75
N PRO A 33 13.11 6.59 -3.30
CA PRO A 33 12.57 5.70 -4.31
C PRO A 33 11.44 4.86 -3.69
N VAL A 34 10.33 4.72 -4.42
CA VAL A 34 9.16 3.97 -3.98
C VAL A 34 8.69 3.04 -5.09
N LEU A 35 8.47 1.77 -4.75
CA LEU A 35 7.78 0.82 -5.60
C LEU A 35 6.28 0.99 -5.38
N CYS A 36 5.54 1.28 -6.45
CA CYS A 36 4.08 1.43 -6.43
C CYS A 36 3.43 0.24 -7.13
N MET A 37 2.39 -0.32 -6.51
CA MET A 37 1.57 -1.39 -7.08
C MET A 37 0.09 -1.14 -6.83
N GLU A 38 -0.74 -1.53 -7.79
CA GLU A 38 -2.20 -1.59 -7.65
C GLU A 38 -2.62 -3.05 -7.68
N VAL A 39 -3.25 -3.51 -6.60
CA VAL A 39 -3.64 -4.91 -6.40
C VAL A 39 -5.15 -5.00 -6.24
N GLU A 40 -5.82 -5.83 -7.04
CA GLU A 40 -7.18 -6.26 -6.74
C GLU A 40 -7.11 -7.38 -5.71
N LEU A 41 -7.72 -7.18 -4.54
CA LEU A 41 -7.65 -8.14 -3.44
C LEU A 41 -8.57 -9.35 -3.64
N ASP A 42 -8.10 -10.51 -3.18
CA ASP A 42 -8.85 -11.77 -3.13
C ASP A 42 -9.89 -11.74 -1.97
N ASN A 43 -10.83 -10.79 -2.01
CA ASN A 43 -11.93 -10.69 -1.05
C ASN A 43 -13.27 -10.54 -1.79
N GLY A 44 -14.39 -10.76 -1.08
CA GLY A 44 -15.73 -10.78 -1.71
C GLY A 44 -16.18 -9.46 -2.36
N MET A 45 -15.46 -8.36 -2.11
CA MET A 45 -15.73 -7.05 -2.69
C MET A 45 -14.73 -6.67 -3.79
N HIS A 46 -13.72 -7.52 -4.08
CA HIS A 46 -12.64 -7.24 -5.02
C HIS A 46 -12.02 -5.84 -4.82
N THR A 47 -11.84 -5.43 -3.56
CA THR A 47 -11.36 -4.07 -3.27
C THR A 47 -9.96 -3.85 -3.85
N HIS A 48 -9.71 -2.66 -4.40
CA HIS A 48 -8.38 -2.29 -4.88
C HIS A 48 -7.51 -1.77 -3.73
N MET A 49 -6.25 -2.19 -3.72
CA MET A 49 -5.25 -1.79 -2.75
C MET A 49 -4.05 -1.15 -3.46
N HIS A 50 -3.77 0.09 -3.10
CA HIS A 50 -2.55 0.79 -3.46
C HIS A 50 -1.43 0.42 -2.48
N VAL A 51 -0.31 -0.07 -2.99
CA VAL A 51 0.85 -0.47 -2.20
C VAL A 51 2.04 0.43 -2.53
N GLU A 52 2.67 0.95 -1.48
CA GLU A 52 3.94 1.67 -1.57
C GLU A 52 5.00 0.96 -0.73
N GLN A 53 6.11 0.56 -1.36
CA GLN A 53 7.30 0.06 -0.66
C GLN A 53 8.45 1.05 -0.87
N PHE A 54 8.87 1.68 0.22
CA PHE A 54 10.00 2.62 0.20
C PHE A 54 11.33 1.88 0.22
N PHE A 55 12.26 2.38 -0.58
CA PHE A 55 13.66 1.95 -0.59
C PHE A 55 14.53 3.02 0.08
N PRO A 56 15.66 2.64 0.71
CA PRO A 56 16.64 3.60 1.19
C PRO A 56 17.16 4.53 0.09
N LEU A 57 17.68 5.69 0.51
CA LEU A 57 18.36 6.63 -0.39
C LEU A 57 19.49 5.94 -1.16
N GLY A 58 19.62 6.24 -2.45
CA GLY A 58 20.63 5.64 -3.33
C GLY A 58 20.28 4.24 -3.84
N GLN A 59 19.07 3.74 -3.58
CA GLN A 59 18.59 2.44 -4.07
C GLN A 59 17.59 2.55 -5.24
N GLU A 60 17.73 3.56 -6.08
CA GLU A 60 16.86 3.79 -7.23
C GLU A 60 16.92 2.62 -8.22
N GLU A 61 18.09 2.02 -8.42
CA GLU A 61 18.27 0.87 -9.31
C GLU A 61 17.59 -0.39 -8.78
N GLN A 62 17.68 -0.64 -7.48
CA GLN A 62 17.02 -1.77 -6.82
C GLN A 62 15.50 -1.61 -6.88
N CYS A 63 14.99 -0.40 -6.68
CA CYS A 63 13.57 -0.08 -6.85
C CYS A 63 13.12 -0.32 -8.31
N ARG A 64 13.88 0.16 -9.31
CA ARG A 64 13.61 -0.11 -10.73
C ARG A 64 13.66 -1.61 -11.07
N ALA A 65 14.60 -2.35 -10.49
CA ALA A 65 14.70 -3.79 -10.68
C ALA A 65 13.53 -4.54 -10.02
N ALA A 66 13.03 -4.08 -8.87
CA ALA A 66 11.82 -4.62 -8.24
C ALA A 66 10.58 -4.37 -9.12
N ALA A 67 10.39 -3.14 -9.60
CA ALA A 67 9.29 -2.79 -10.50
C ALA A 67 9.29 -3.65 -11.78
N ARG A 68 10.48 -3.92 -12.36
CA ARG A 68 10.62 -4.78 -13.54
C ARG A 68 10.26 -6.24 -13.29
N ARG A 69 10.37 -6.73 -12.05
CA ARG A 69 10.04 -8.13 -11.70
C ARG A 69 8.54 -8.36 -11.68
N HIS A 70 7.75 -7.36 -11.26
CA HIS A 70 6.32 -7.51 -11.07
C HIS A 70 5.49 -7.06 -12.27
N LYS A 71 4.64 -7.95 -12.79
CA LYS A 71 3.87 -7.74 -14.02
C LYS A 71 2.37 -7.72 -13.76
N LYS A 72 1.63 -7.03 -14.64
CA LYS A 72 0.17 -7.10 -14.65
C LYS A 72 -0.31 -8.55 -14.71
N GLY A 73 -1.32 -8.89 -13.91
CA GLY A 73 -1.93 -10.21 -13.83
C GLY A 73 -1.18 -11.20 -12.93
N GLU A 74 -0.05 -10.81 -12.36
CA GLU A 74 0.67 -11.62 -11.38
C GLU A 74 -0.11 -11.66 -10.06
N ARG A 75 -0.20 -12.85 -9.44
CA ARG A 75 -0.70 -12.99 -8.08
C ARG A 75 0.41 -12.71 -7.08
N VAL A 76 0.09 -11.90 -6.07
CA VAL A 76 1.04 -11.47 -5.05
C VAL A 76 0.47 -11.66 -3.65
N THR A 77 1.36 -11.81 -2.68
CA THR A 77 1.06 -11.65 -1.25
C THR A 77 1.74 -10.37 -0.77
N VAL A 78 1.00 -9.52 -0.08
CA VAL A 78 1.49 -8.26 0.48
C VAL A 78 1.41 -8.36 2.00
N GLN A 79 2.55 -8.17 2.66
CA GLN A 79 2.64 -8.06 4.09
C GLN A 79 2.94 -6.61 4.45
N ALA A 80 2.13 -6.03 5.33
CA ALA A 80 2.28 -4.64 5.76
C ALA A 80 2.02 -4.51 7.27
N PRO A 81 2.78 -3.68 7.98
CA PRO A 81 2.47 -3.42 9.38
C PRO A 81 1.15 -2.64 9.49
N LEU A 82 0.32 -3.01 10.47
CA LEU A 82 -0.98 -2.37 10.71
C LEU A 82 -0.82 -0.85 10.90
N VAL A 83 0.25 -0.41 11.56
CA VAL A 83 0.53 1.01 11.84
C VAL A 83 0.78 1.86 10.58
N SER A 84 1.18 1.26 9.46
CA SER A 84 1.40 1.98 8.19
C SER A 84 0.22 1.84 7.23
N THR A 85 -0.77 1.02 7.55
CA THR A 85 -1.91 0.76 6.68
C THR A 85 -2.95 1.88 6.81
N ARG A 86 -3.49 2.35 5.68
CA ARG A 86 -4.49 3.42 5.63
C ARG A 86 -5.67 2.99 4.78
N LEU A 87 -6.88 3.21 5.29
CA LEU A 87 -8.10 3.06 4.51
C LEU A 87 -8.51 4.44 3.97
N VAL A 88 -8.64 4.55 2.66
CA VAL A 88 -9.08 5.76 1.97
C VAL A 88 -10.33 5.43 1.16
N VAL A 89 -11.37 6.25 1.30
CA VAL A 89 -12.67 6.07 0.65
C VAL A 89 -13.21 7.43 0.23
N THR A 90 -13.77 7.51 -0.98
CA THR A 90 -14.55 8.67 -1.42
C THR A 90 -15.99 8.48 -1.00
N ALA A 91 -16.46 9.27 -0.03
CA ALA A 91 -17.84 9.20 0.45
C ALA A 91 -18.77 10.10 -0.38
N SER A 92 -19.98 9.62 -0.67
CA SER A 92 -21.05 10.42 -1.28
C SER A 92 -21.97 11.09 -0.25
N HIS A 93 -22.08 10.51 0.95
CA HIS A 93 -22.87 11.03 2.04
C HIS A 93 -22.25 10.62 3.38
N ILE A 94 -22.30 11.52 4.37
CA ILE A 94 -21.78 11.30 5.72
C ILE A 94 -22.83 11.82 6.70
N GLN A 95 -23.22 10.99 7.66
CA GLN A 95 -24.08 11.39 8.79
C GLN A 95 -23.48 10.90 10.11
N PRO A 96 -23.58 11.66 11.20
CA PRO A 96 -23.14 11.22 12.52
C PRO A 96 -24.02 10.06 13.00
N ILE A 97 -23.40 9.09 13.69
CA ILE A 97 -24.14 8.04 14.40
C ILE A 97 -24.83 8.71 15.60
N LYS A 98 -26.16 8.59 15.70
CA LYS A 98 -26.88 8.97 16.91
C LYS A 98 -26.78 7.80 17.87
N GLU A 99 -26.07 7.97 18.97
CA GLU A 99 -26.09 7.00 20.05
C GLU A 99 -27.48 6.99 20.67
N GLU A 100 -28.18 5.85 20.61
CA GLU A 100 -29.39 5.67 21.40
C GLU A 100 -28.94 5.48 22.86
N HIS A 101 -29.21 6.48 23.70
CA HIS A 101 -29.04 6.35 25.15
C HIS A 101 -29.93 5.19 25.64
N SER A 102 -29.30 4.07 26.00
CA SER A 102 -29.93 2.98 26.76
C SER A 102 -30.06 3.32 28.23
#